data_AF-A0A1G5AHA0-F1
#
_entry.id   AF-A0A1G5AHA0-F1
#
_cell.length_a   1.000
_cell.length_b   1.000
_cell.length_c   1.000
_cell.angle_alpha   90.00
_cell.angle_beta   90.00
_cell.angle_gamma   90.00
#
_symmetry.space_group_name_H-M   'P 1'
#
loop_
_entity.id
_entity.type
_entity.pdbx_description
1 polymer ?
#
loop_
_entity_poly.entity_id
_entity_poly.type
_entity_poly.pdbx_seq_one_letter_code
_entity_poly.pdbx_strand_id
1 'polypeptide(L)' 'MITYVPYIRMPEGTIERNDFVSFCWPARLGFGWHEEALFGWPESKVFWEHEEGYSVGLAPIGESPSSL' A
#
# COMPACT_ATOMS: atom_id res chain seq x y z
N MET A 1 10.14 -12.20 4.58
CA MET A 1 10.50 -10.77 4.45
C MET A 1 9.73 -10.25 3.25
N ILE A 2 8.99 -9.17 3.42
CA ILE A 2 8.10 -8.60 2.41
C ILE A 2 8.66 -7.23 2.04
N THR A 3 8.81 -6.98 0.75
CA THR A 3 9.23 -5.68 0.25
C THR A 3 8.00 -4.82 0.05
N TYR A 4 7.99 -3.64 0.63
CA TYR A 4 6.92 -2.66 0.50
C TYR A 4 7.38 -1.47 -0.33
N VAL A 5 6.46 -0.94 -1.14
CA VAL A 5 6.59 0.36 -1.79
C VAL A 5 5.64 1.37 -1.12
N PRO A 6 6.10 2.60 -0.85
CA PRO A 6 5.22 3.65 -0.33
C PRO A 6 4.27 4.21 -1.40
N TYR A 7 3.09 4.55 -0.93
CA TYR A 7 2.07 5.32 -1.63
C TYR A 7 1.71 6.55 -0.80
N ILE A 8 1.29 7.62 -1.46
CA ILE A 8 0.74 8.83 -0.82
C ILE A 8 -0.66 9.03 -1.36
N ARG A 9 -1.64 9.17 -0.46
CA ARG A 9 -2.98 9.64 -0.81
C ARG A 9 -3.11 11.09 -0.37
N MET A 10 -3.47 11.96 -1.31
CA MET A 10 -3.72 13.38 -1.08
C MET A 10 -5.13 13.62 -0.54
N PRO A 11 -5.43 14.76 0.12
CA PRO A 11 -6.76 15.04 0.68
C PRO A 11 -7.90 14.94 -0.34
N GLU A 12 -7.65 15.29 -1.59
CA GLU A 12 -8.59 15.24 -2.70
C GLU A 12 -8.74 13.84 -3.33
N GLY A 13 -8.02 12.84 -2.84
CA GLY A 13 -8.10 11.45 -3.27
C GLY A 13 -7.10 11.05 -4.36
N THR A 14 -6.25 11.96 -4.83
CA THR A 14 -5.14 11.62 -5.73
C THR A 14 -4.19 10.64 -5.04
N ILE A 15 -3.80 9.58 -5.75
CA ILE A 15 -2.85 8.57 -5.25
C ILE A 15 -1.57 8.64 -6.08
N GLU A 16 -0.42 8.67 -5.40
CA GLU A 16 0.90 8.61 -6.01
C GLU A 16 1.70 7.42 -5.45
N ARG A 17 2.39 6.69 -6.34
CA ARG A 17 3.34 5.62 -5.98
C ARG A 17 4.75 6.19 -5.92
N ASN A 18 5.52 5.86 -4.88
CA ASN A 18 6.93 6.23 -4.82
C ASN A 18 7.80 5.18 -5.51
N ASP A 19 8.12 5.42 -6.79
CA ASP A 19 8.90 4.48 -7.61
C ASP A 19 10.39 4.37 -7.22
N PHE A 20 10.88 5.25 -6.35
CA PHE A 20 12.31 5.35 -6.01
C PHE A 20 12.67 4.71 -4.67
N VAL A 21 11.68 4.36 -3.85
CA VAL A 21 11.88 3.85 -2.50
C VAL A 21 11.14 2.55 -2.32
N SER A 22 11.85 1.54 -1.82
CA SER A 22 11.23 0.34 -1.25
C SER A 22 11.99 -0.08 0.00
N PHE A 23 11.33 -0.81 0.88
CA PHE A 23 11.96 -1.33 2.09
C PHE A 23 11.46 -2.72 2.43
N CYS A 24 12.31 -3.48 3.11
CA CYS A 24 12.01 -4.84 3.54
C CYS A 24 11.53 -4.84 5.00
N TRP A 25 10.38 -5.46 5.24
CA TRP A 25 9.84 -5.67 6.58
C TRP A 25 9.66 -7.18 6.86
N PRO A 26 9.92 -7.66 8.09
CA PRO A 26 9.88 -9.09 8.37
C PRO A 26 8.47 -9.70 8.35
N ALA A 27 7.42 -8.89 8.52
CA ALA A 27 6.04 -9.34 8.69
C ALA A 27 5.07 -8.68 7.69
N ARG A 28 3.87 -9.24 7.56
CA ARG A 28 2.76 -8.53 6.91
C ARG A 28 2.33 -7.36 7.77
N LEU A 29 2.04 -6.23 7.12
CA LEU A 29 1.26 -5.17 7.74
C LEU A 29 -0.13 -5.73 8.07
N GLY A 30 -0.61 -5.38 9.25
CA GLY A 30 -1.83 -5.93 9.82
C GLY A 30 -2.52 -4.90 10.68
N PHE A 31 -3.17 -5.38 11.75
CA PHE A 31 -4.03 -4.62 12.67
C PHE A 31 -3.66 -3.12 12.82
N GLY A 32 -4.64 -2.24 12.57
CA GLY A 32 -4.46 -0.79 12.62
C GLY A 32 -4.20 -0.12 11.26
N TRP A 33 -3.92 -0.91 10.22
CA TRP A 33 -3.85 -0.40 8.84
C TRP A 33 -5.14 -0.71 8.08
N HIS A 34 -5.56 0.20 7.20
CA HIS A 34 -6.75 0.07 6.37
C HIS A 34 -6.38 -0.51 5.00
N GLU A 35 -6.89 -1.70 4.67
CA GLU A 35 -6.61 -2.37 3.38
C GLU A 35 -7.52 -1.83 2.27
N GLU A 36 -6.93 -1.46 1.14
CA GLU A 36 -7.63 -1.03 -0.07
C GLU A 36 -7.05 -1.75 -1.30
N ALA A 37 -7.93 -2.19 -2.22
CA ALA A 37 -7.52 -2.80 -3.48
C ALA A 37 -7.06 -1.72 -4.48
N LEU A 38 -5.92 -1.95 -5.14
CA LEU A 38 -5.42 -1.07 -6.18
C LEU A 38 -5.69 -1.66 -7.57
N PHE A 39 -6.42 -0.93 -8.40
CA PHE A 39 -6.72 -1.33 -9.78
C PHE A 39 -5.88 -0.52 -10.77
N GLY A 40 -5.22 -1.22 -11.70
CA GLY A 40 -4.37 -0.58 -12.72
C GLY A 40 -2.97 -0.17 -12.23
N TRP A 41 -2.60 -0.56 -11.00
CA TRP A 41 -1.28 -0.34 -10.41
C TRP A 41 -0.43 -1.61 -10.44
N PRO A 42 0.91 -1.50 -10.28
CA PRO A 42 1.78 -2.68 -10.22
C PRO A 42 1.49 -3.59 -9.02
N GLU A 43 1.11 -3.01 -7.89
CA GLU A 43 0.67 -3.73 -6.69
C GLU A 43 -0.85 -3.87 -6.65
N SER A 44 -1.34 -5.00 -6.12
CA SER A 44 -2.78 -5.30 -6.10
C SER A 44 -3.53 -4.66 -4.94
N LYS A 45 -2.83 -4.20 -3.91
CA LYS A 45 -3.41 -3.60 -2.71
C LYS A 45 -2.42 -2.72 -1.98
N VAL A 46 -2.97 -1.85 -1.14
CA VAL A 46 -2.23 -0.95 -0.27
C VAL A 46 -2.84 -0.99 1.14
N PHE A 47 -1.97 -0.89 2.13
CA PHE A 47 -2.34 -0.72 3.53
C PHE A 47 -2.14 0.76 3.88
N TRP A 48 -3.21 1.49 4.18
CA TRP A 48 -3.18 2.90 4.57
C TRP A 48 -3.08 3.08 6.09
N GLU A 49 -2.30 4.08 6.52
CA GLU A 49 -2.24 4.48 7.93
C GLU A 49 -3.58 5.05 8.43
N HIS A 50 -4.27 5.80 7.57
CA HIS A 50 -5.59 6.38 7.84
C HIS A 50 -6.61 5.89 6.81
N GLU A 51 -7.84 5.64 7.22
CA GLU A 51 -8.91 5.18 6.31
C GLU A 51 -9.18 6.19 5.19
N GLU A 52 -9.25 7.48 5.54
CA GLU A 52 -9.64 8.58 4.65
C GLU A 52 -8.66 9.75 4.73
N GLY A 53 -8.75 10.66 3.75
CA GLY A 53 -7.93 11.88 3.68
C GLY A 53 -6.45 11.62 3.41
N TYR A 54 -5.61 12.58 3.80
CA TYR A 54 -4.17 12.49 3.62
C TYR A 54 -3.58 11.30 4.38
N SER A 55 -2.87 10.42 3.67
CA SER A 55 -2.32 9.20 4.28
C SER A 55 -1.10 8.68 3.54
N VAL A 56 -0.23 7.99 4.27
CA VAL A 56 0.80 7.13 3.69
C VAL A 56 0.28 5.70 3.62
N GLY A 57 0.45 5.10 2.45
CA GLY A 57 0.12 3.71 2.18
C GLY A 57 1.36 2.88 1.93
N LEU A 58 1.28 1.59 2.24
CA LEU A 58 2.35 0.63 2.00
C LEU A 58 1.78 -0.55 1.21
N ALA A 59 2.33 -0.81 0.02
CA ALA A 59 1.87 -1.89 -0.85
C ALA A 59 2.95 -2.98 -0.96
N PRO A 60 2.61 -4.27 -0.76
CA PRO A 60 3.56 -5.35 -0.90
C PRO A 60 3.88 -5.62 -2.38
N ILE A 61 5.16 -5.65 -2.72
CA ILE A 61 5.62 -5.95 -4.08
C ILE A 61 5.51 -7.46 -4.35
N GLY A 62 4.88 -7.82 -5.46
CA GLY A 62 4.83 -9.20 -5.95
C GLY A 62 3.89 -10.14 -5.17
N GLU A 63 3.09 -9.63 -4.25
CA GLU A 63 1.94 -10.38 -3.74
C GLU A 63 0.81 -10.33 -4.77
N SER A 64 0.39 -11.49 -5.25
CA SER A 64 -0.86 -11.63 -6.00
C SER A 64 -2.05 -11.34 -5.07
N PRO A 65 -3.20 -10.89 -5.60
CA PRO A 65 -4.43 -10.87 -4.82
C PRO A 65 -4.62 -12.26 -4.19
N SER A 66 -4.77 -12.33 -2.87
CA SER A 66 -5.15 -13.57 -2.21
C SER A 66 -6.49 -13.99 -2.82
N SER A 67 -6.51 -15.08 -3.59
CA SER A 67 -7.77 -15.71 -3.99
C SER A 67 -8.51 -16.06 -2.70
N LEU A 68 -9.65 -15.39 -2.47
CA LEU A 68 -10.60 -15.74 -1.42
C LEU A 68 -11.15 -17.15 -1.66
#